data_AF-A0A1Y4K6V9-F1
#
_entry.id   AF-A0A1Y4K6V9-F1
#
_cell.length_a   1.000
_cell.length_b   1.000
_cell.length_c   1.000
_cell.angle_alpha   90.00
_cell.angle_beta   90.00
_cell.angle_gamma   90.00
#
_symmetry.space_group_name_H-M   'P 1'
#
loop_
_entity.id
_entity.type
_entity.pdbx_description
1 polymer ?
#
loop_
_entity_poly.entity_id
_entity_poly.type
_entity_poly.pdbx_seq_one_letter_code
_entity_poly.pdbx_strand_id
1 'polypeptide(L)'
;MSGSGNGVLQNTGSVHTGRNVRTGTVTVTATGVAAPKTYKVTQEAKPEFISIDNGADMAADKAGGKVTVTGKSNSAKLGFSWVGEAHNGTIAATYTAGGTSTDNGEAIDGDPGASAEYNWSVELTLPANDTVEQVDRTLKVDNGGSVSQQIVIEQTAGDATLSLSKAEITIPADGSAVSVNVTSNTSWTVS
;
A
#
# COMPACT_ATOMS: atom_id res chain seq x y z
N MET A 1 43.92 -5.64 6.44
CA MET A 1 44.26 -7.06 6.65
C MET A 1 45.64 -7.30 6.06
N SER A 2 46.49 -8.05 6.74
CA SER A 2 47.83 -8.43 6.27
C SER A 2 48.10 -9.87 6.68
N GLY A 3 48.98 -10.57 5.97
CA GLY A 3 49.37 -11.95 6.26
C GLY A 3 50.73 -12.27 5.68
N SER A 4 51.25 -13.46 5.99
CA SER A 4 52.54 -13.96 5.50
C SER A 4 52.43 -15.42 5.09
N GLY A 5 53.12 -15.83 4.02
CA GLY A 5 53.01 -17.19 3.50
C GLY A 5 51.63 -17.47 2.91
N ASN A 6 51.22 -18.75 2.88
CA ASN A 6 49.91 -19.15 2.38
C ASN A 6 48.80 -18.75 3.37
N GLY A 7 47.66 -18.31 2.86
CA GLY A 7 46.52 -17.91 3.67
C GLY A 7 45.20 -17.91 2.91
N VAL A 8 44.10 -17.72 3.65
CA VAL A 8 42.74 -17.67 3.11
C VAL A 8 42.16 -16.28 3.37
N LEU A 9 41.56 -15.68 2.34
CA LEU A 9 40.81 -14.44 2.46
C LEU A 9 39.32 -14.77 2.61
N GLN A 10 38.67 -14.22 3.63
CA GLN A 10 37.22 -14.27 3.79
C GLN A 10 36.64 -12.89 3.53
N ASN A 11 35.65 -12.81 2.64
CA ASN A 11 34.98 -11.57 2.26
C ASN A 11 33.58 -11.54 2.88
N THR A 12 33.26 -10.45 3.55
CA THR A 12 31.92 -10.14 4.04
C THR A 12 31.47 -8.79 3.49
N GLY A 13 30.17 -8.53 3.50
CA GLY A 13 29.59 -7.27 3.06
C GLY A 13 28.30 -6.98 3.83
N SER A 14 27.85 -5.72 3.77
CA SER A 14 26.52 -5.38 4.28
C SER A 14 25.43 -6.10 3.50
N VAL A 15 24.27 -6.32 4.13
CA VAL A 15 23.09 -6.83 3.43
C VAL A 15 22.76 -5.89 2.27
N HIS A 16 22.49 -6.46 1.10
CA HIS A 16 22.06 -5.72 -0.08
C HIS A 16 20.54 -5.79 -0.20
N THR A 17 19.88 -4.65 -0.38
CA THR A 17 18.41 -4.55 -0.46
C THR A 17 17.91 -4.12 -1.83
N GLY A 18 18.80 -3.69 -2.73
CA GLY A 18 18.45 -3.34 -4.10
C GLY A 18 18.24 -4.56 -5.00
N ARG A 19 17.47 -4.36 -6.07
CA ARG A 19 17.16 -5.42 -7.05
C ARG A 19 18.22 -5.62 -8.14
N ASN A 20 19.25 -4.77 -8.20
CA ASN A 20 20.37 -4.95 -9.12
C ASN A 20 21.58 -5.55 -8.39
N VAL A 21 22.30 -6.44 -9.07
CA VAL A 21 23.56 -7.01 -8.60
C VAL A 21 24.60 -5.89 -8.39
N ARG A 22 25.40 -5.99 -7.32
CA ARG A 22 26.54 -5.08 -7.11
C ARG A 22 27.87 -5.85 -7.05
N THR A 23 28.93 -5.18 -7.49
CA THR A 23 30.28 -5.78 -7.53
C THR A 23 31.31 -4.90 -6.84
N GLY A 24 32.32 -5.53 -6.25
CA GLY A 24 33.53 -4.87 -5.76
C GLY A 24 34.78 -5.59 -6.27
N THR A 25 35.93 -4.93 -6.12
CA THR A 25 37.23 -5.50 -6.50
C THR A 25 38.12 -5.56 -5.28
N VAL A 26 38.66 -6.74 -5.01
CA VAL A 26 39.70 -6.92 -3.99
C VAL A 26 41.05 -6.89 -4.68
N THR A 27 41.97 -6.11 -4.14
CA THR A 27 43.36 -6.00 -4.63
C THR A 27 44.30 -6.53 -3.57
N VAL A 28 45.17 -7.46 -3.97
CA VAL A 28 46.19 -8.09 -3.13
C VAL A 28 47.56 -7.69 -3.64
N THR A 29 48.36 -7.08 -2.75
CA THR A 29 49.73 -6.66 -2.99
C THR A 29 50.66 -7.42 -2.05
N ALA A 30 51.88 -7.71 -2.51
CA ALA A 30 52.92 -8.33 -1.68
C ALA A 30 54.26 -7.64 -1.92
N THR A 31 55.05 -7.47 -0.86
CA THR A 31 56.40 -6.89 -0.95
C THR A 31 57.24 -7.68 -1.96
N GLY A 32 57.91 -6.98 -2.88
CA GLY A 32 58.72 -7.60 -3.94
C GLY A 32 57.91 -8.11 -5.15
N VAL A 33 56.58 -8.06 -5.12
CA VAL A 33 55.72 -8.38 -6.26
C VAL A 33 55.28 -7.09 -6.95
N ALA A 34 55.75 -6.87 -8.17
CA ALA A 34 55.55 -5.62 -8.90
C ALA A 34 54.09 -5.37 -9.33
N ALA A 35 53.36 -6.42 -9.71
CA ALA A 35 51.98 -6.31 -10.19
C ALA A 35 51.00 -6.85 -9.14
N PRO A 36 50.05 -6.03 -8.64
CA PRO A 36 48.97 -6.50 -7.78
C PRO A 36 48.14 -7.60 -8.46
N LYS A 37 47.56 -8.48 -7.66
CA LYS A 37 46.55 -9.44 -8.12
C LYS A 37 45.18 -8.98 -7.66
N THR A 38 44.18 -9.10 -8.51
CA THR A 38 42.81 -8.67 -8.20
C THR A 38 41.81 -9.78 -8.43
N TYR A 39 40.72 -9.78 -7.66
CA TYR A 39 39.56 -10.62 -7.92
C TYR A 39 38.26 -9.84 -7.70
N LYS A 40 37.21 -10.20 -8.45
CA LYS A 40 35.89 -9.59 -8.36
C LYS A 40 35.06 -10.29 -7.28
N VAL A 41 34.39 -9.49 -6.45
CA VAL A 41 33.35 -9.95 -5.54
C VAL A 41 32.01 -9.52 -6.12
N THR A 42 31.09 -10.46 -6.30
CA THR A 42 29.72 -10.19 -6.75
C THR A 42 28.78 -10.48 -5.59
N GLN A 43 27.92 -9.52 -5.23
CA GLN A 43 26.83 -9.75 -4.29
C GLN A 43 25.51 -9.78 -5.07
N GLU A 44 24.75 -10.85 -4.86
CA GLU A 44 23.46 -11.06 -5.50
C GLU A 44 22.46 -9.95 -5.16
N ALA A 45 21.51 -9.74 -6.07
CA ALA A 45 20.38 -8.86 -5.87
C ALA A 45 19.40 -9.42 -4.83
N LYS A 46 18.70 -8.54 -4.11
CA LYS A 46 17.50 -8.93 -3.38
C LYS A 46 16.36 -9.14 -4.39
N PRO A 47 15.59 -10.25 -4.34
CA PRO A 47 14.40 -10.40 -5.16
C PRO A 47 13.48 -9.19 -5.04
N GLU A 48 12.81 -8.85 -6.13
CA GLU A 48 11.88 -7.73 -6.14
C GLU A 48 10.71 -8.00 -5.19
N PHE A 49 10.33 -7.00 -4.39
CA PHE A 49 9.30 -7.17 -3.37
C PHE A 49 8.47 -5.90 -3.15
N ILE A 50 7.29 -6.09 -2.57
CA ILE A 50 6.46 -5.06 -1.99
C ILE A 50 6.04 -5.55 -0.60
N SER A 51 6.10 -4.69 0.42
CA SER A 51 5.53 -4.93 1.75
C SER A 51 4.57 -3.81 2.11
N ILE A 52 3.58 -4.12 2.93
CA ILE A 52 2.64 -3.15 3.51
C ILE A 52 2.90 -3.11 5.01
N ASP A 53 3.15 -1.92 5.55
CA ASP A 53 3.54 -1.73 6.95
C ASP A 53 2.32 -1.64 7.88
N ASN A 54 1.13 -1.39 7.32
CA ASN A 54 -0.12 -1.28 8.07
C ASN A 54 -0.67 -2.63 8.57
N GLY A 55 -0.19 -3.76 8.04
CA GLY A 55 -0.73 -5.09 8.32
C GLY A 55 -1.49 -5.69 7.14
N ALA A 56 -2.28 -6.73 7.42
CA ALA A 56 -3.19 -7.34 6.44
C ALA A 56 -4.47 -6.50 6.25
N ASP A 57 -4.83 -5.74 7.29
CA ASP A 57 -6.02 -4.92 7.40
C ASP A 57 -5.70 -3.58 8.09
N MET A 58 -6.58 -2.59 7.89
CA MET A 58 -6.58 -1.33 8.64
C MET A 58 -8.00 -0.82 8.85
N ALA A 59 -8.23 -0.16 9.98
CA ALA A 59 -9.53 0.44 10.29
C ALA A 59 -9.72 1.81 9.62
N ALA A 60 -10.95 2.10 9.21
CA ALA A 60 -11.42 3.42 8.81
C ALA A 60 -12.73 3.77 9.52
N ASP A 61 -12.93 5.04 9.82
CA ASP A 61 -14.16 5.50 10.48
C ASP A 61 -15.35 5.55 9.50
N LYS A 62 -16.56 5.34 10.01
CA LYS A 62 -17.82 5.48 9.27
C LYS A 62 -17.97 6.83 8.58
N ALA A 63 -17.39 7.91 9.11
CA ALA A 63 -17.39 9.22 8.46
C ALA A 63 -16.56 9.25 7.16
N GLY A 64 -15.69 8.26 6.95
CA GLY A 64 -14.76 8.19 5.83
C GLY A 64 -13.60 9.17 6.00
N GLY A 65 -13.16 9.76 4.90
CA GLY A 65 -12.04 10.70 4.86
C GLY A 65 -10.73 10.07 4.42
N LYS A 66 -9.63 10.76 4.74
CA LYS A 66 -8.29 10.40 4.26
C LYS A 66 -7.68 9.31 5.13
N VAL A 67 -7.19 8.26 4.49
CA VAL A 67 -6.33 7.24 5.12
C VAL A 67 -5.05 7.09 4.30
N THR A 68 -3.97 6.64 4.93
CA THR A 68 -2.67 6.47 4.27
C THR A 68 -2.19 5.04 4.40
N VAL A 69 -1.89 4.41 3.27
CA VAL A 69 -1.24 3.10 3.22
C VAL A 69 0.24 3.32 2.97
N THR A 70 1.09 2.68 3.77
CA THR A 70 2.54 2.80 3.72
C THR A 70 3.19 1.44 3.60
N GLY A 71 4.41 1.41 3.07
CA GLY A 71 5.17 0.19 2.98
C GLY A 71 6.58 0.37 2.46
N LYS A 72 7.21 -0.74 2.10
CA LYS A 72 8.53 -0.76 1.46
C LYS A 72 8.50 -1.51 0.15
N SER A 73 9.45 -1.19 -0.72
CA SER A 73 9.67 -1.91 -1.97
C SER A 73 11.09 -1.65 -2.48
N ASN A 74 11.54 -2.48 -3.42
CA ASN A 74 12.70 -2.21 -4.26
C ASN A 74 12.33 -2.18 -5.75
N SER A 75 11.04 -2.05 -6.08
CA SER A 75 10.52 -1.99 -7.45
C SER A 75 10.90 -0.71 -8.20
N ALA A 76 10.85 -0.74 -9.53
CA ALA A 76 11.09 0.46 -10.35
C ALA A 76 9.88 1.41 -10.38
N LYS A 77 8.69 0.87 -10.06
CA LYS A 77 7.39 1.53 -10.10
C LYS A 77 6.40 0.82 -9.20
N LEU A 78 5.35 1.53 -8.78
CA LEU A 78 4.20 0.96 -8.07
C LEU A 78 2.91 1.46 -8.69
N GLY A 79 1.94 0.55 -8.83
CA GLY A 79 0.56 0.82 -9.25
C GLY A 79 -0.40 0.47 -8.11
N PHE A 80 -1.47 1.25 -8.00
CA PHE A 80 -2.51 1.13 -6.98
C PHE A 80 -3.90 1.05 -7.62
N SER A 81 -4.68 0.07 -7.21
CA SER A 81 -6.03 -0.16 -7.73
C SER A 81 -6.94 -0.79 -6.68
N TRP A 82 -8.22 -0.46 -6.71
CA TRP A 82 -9.24 -1.18 -5.95
C TRP A 82 -9.50 -2.57 -6.54
N VAL A 83 -9.82 -3.52 -5.67
CA VAL A 83 -10.23 -4.88 -6.04
C VAL A 83 -11.63 -5.15 -5.50
N GLY A 84 -12.44 -5.88 -6.27
CA GLY A 84 -13.81 -6.24 -5.89
C GLY A 84 -14.83 -5.15 -6.19
N GLU A 85 -16.03 -5.29 -5.61
CA GLU A 85 -17.17 -4.43 -5.91
C GLU A 85 -17.18 -3.12 -5.10
N ALA A 86 -16.53 -3.07 -3.93
CA ALA A 86 -16.50 -1.90 -3.06
C ALA A 86 -15.36 -0.91 -3.43
N HIS A 87 -15.51 -0.20 -4.55
CA HIS A 87 -14.45 0.63 -5.16
C HIS A 87 -14.78 2.14 -5.25
N ASN A 88 -15.78 2.62 -4.50
CA ASN A 88 -16.17 4.03 -4.49
C ASN A 88 -15.24 4.98 -3.68
N GLY A 89 -14.15 4.45 -3.12
CA GLY A 89 -13.05 5.27 -2.60
C GLY A 89 -12.20 5.84 -3.74
N THR A 90 -11.49 6.94 -3.51
CA THR A 90 -10.52 7.48 -4.48
C THR A 90 -9.11 7.18 -4.04
N ILE A 91 -8.25 6.85 -5.00
CA ILE A 91 -6.80 6.70 -4.83
C ILE A 91 -6.16 8.00 -5.30
N ALA A 92 -5.24 8.56 -4.53
CA ALA A 92 -4.49 9.74 -4.97
C ALA A 92 -3.79 9.48 -6.32
N ALA A 93 -3.80 10.48 -7.20
CA ALA A 93 -3.16 10.37 -8.53
C ALA A 93 -1.65 10.12 -8.42
N THR A 94 -1.04 10.62 -7.35
CA THR A 94 0.38 10.44 -7.04
C THR A 94 0.57 9.73 -5.71
N TYR A 95 1.66 8.99 -5.58
CA TYR A 95 2.17 8.42 -4.33
C TYR A 95 3.59 8.93 -4.06
N THR A 96 4.09 8.74 -2.85
CA THR A 96 5.49 9.03 -2.50
C THR A 96 6.29 7.74 -2.55
N ALA A 97 7.47 7.75 -3.17
CA ALA A 97 8.42 6.65 -3.17
C ALA A 97 9.86 7.17 -3.04
N GLY A 98 10.58 6.70 -2.02
CA GLY A 98 11.95 7.15 -1.78
C GLY A 98 12.07 8.65 -1.52
N GLY A 99 10.99 9.31 -1.09
CA GLY A 99 10.92 10.76 -0.90
C GLY A 99 10.48 11.56 -2.13
N THR A 100 10.23 10.90 -3.27
CA THR A 100 9.81 11.53 -4.53
C THR A 100 8.32 11.31 -4.79
N SER A 101 7.61 12.33 -5.25
CA SER A 101 6.23 12.20 -5.75
C SER A 101 6.24 11.55 -7.13
N THR A 102 5.46 10.47 -7.29
CA THR A 102 5.40 9.66 -8.52
C THR A 102 3.94 9.43 -8.90
N ASP A 103 3.63 9.51 -10.19
CA ASP A 103 2.30 9.22 -10.72
C ASP A 103 1.97 7.72 -10.55
N ASN A 104 0.72 7.40 -10.23
CA ASN A 104 0.28 6.03 -10.03
C ASN A 104 0.54 5.14 -11.27
N GLY A 105 1.36 4.10 -11.12
CA GLY A 105 1.70 3.15 -12.19
C GLY A 105 2.92 3.54 -13.04
N GLU A 106 3.49 4.72 -12.83
CA GLU A 106 4.64 5.24 -13.56
C GLU A 106 5.99 4.92 -12.89
N ALA A 107 7.07 5.03 -13.67
CA ALA A 107 8.43 4.81 -13.18
C ALA A 107 8.83 5.85 -12.13
N ILE A 108 9.45 5.39 -11.04
CA ILE A 108 9.98 6.25 -9.98
C ILE A 108 11.27 6.90 -10.48
N ASP A 109 11.33 8.23 -10.43
CA ASP A 109 12.52 8.97 -10.85
C ASP A 109 13.76 8.54 -10.05
N GLY A 110 14.88 8.39 -10.75
CA GLY A 110 16.16 7.91 -10.20
C GLY A 110 16.20 6.43 -9.81
N ASP A 111 15.09 5.70 -9.86
CA ASP A 111 15.02 4.26 -9.58
C ASP A 111 15.72 3.84 -8.27
N PRO A 112 15.24 4.32 -7.11
CA PRO A 112 15.88 4.05 -5.82
C PRO A 112 16.01 2.55 -5.53
N GLY A 113 15.02 1.77 -5.99
CA GLY A 113 14.94 0.31 -5.87
C GLY A 113 16.10 -0.46 -6.49
N ALA A 114 16.81 0.11 -7.46
CA ALA A 114 17.96 -0.53 -8.09
C ALA A 114 19.06 -0.83 -7.08
N SER A 115 19.33 0.11 -6.18
CA SER A 115 20.47 0.06 -5.26
C SER A 115 20.09 -0.23 -3.81
N ALA A 116 18.86 0.11 -3.38
CA ALA A 116 18.36 -0.14 -2.04
C ALA A 116 16.82 -0.25 -2.02
N GLU A 117 16.27 -0.83 -0.96
CA GLU A 117 14.83 -0.67 -0.68
C GLU A 117 14.48 0.78 -0.30
N TYR A 118 13.25 1.19 -0.58
CA TYR A 118 12.70 2.50 -0.27
C TYR A 118 11.34 2.39 0.41
N ASN A 119 10.99 3.41 1.20
CA ASN A 119 9.65 3.57 1.75
C ASN A 119 8.72 4.18 0.70
N TRP A 120 7.46 3.77 0.68
CA TRP A 120 6.41 4.35 -0.13
C TRP A 120 5.15 4.65 0.70
N SER A 121 4.33 5.59 0.22
CA SER A 121 3.03 5.93 0.81
C SER A 121 2.03 6.41 -0.23
N VAL A 122 0.78 5.95 -0.14
CA VAL A 122 -0.33 6.43 -0.98
C VAL A 122 -1.50 6.88 -0.08
N GLU A 123 -2.09 8.02 -0.43
CA GLU A 123 -3.30 8.52 0.23
C GLU A 123 -4.55 7.97 -0.48
N LEU A 124 -5.53 7.58 0.32
CA LEU A 124 -6.87 7.18 -0.14
C LEU A 124 -7.87 8.14 0.47
N THR A 125 -8.93 8.49 -0.26
CA THR A 125 -10.09 9.20 0.31
C THR A 125 -11.32 8.33 0.21
N LEU A 126 -11.87 7.96 1.37
CA LEU A 126 -13.04 7.10 1.51
C LEU A 126 -14.30 7.94 1.68
N PRO A 127 -15.43 7.58 1.05
CA PRO A 127 -16.72 8.20 1.34
C PRO A 127 -17.23 7.78 2.72
N ALA A 128 -18.24 8.48 3.24
CA ALA A 128 -18.95 8.03 4.43
C ALA A 128 -19.63 6.67 4.17
N ASN A 129 -19.73 5.84 5.21
CA ASN A 129 -20.51 4.62 5.21
C ASN A 129 -21.89 4.90 5.82
N ASP A 130 -22.89 5.08 4.96
CA ASP A 130 -24.28 5.33 5.37
C ASP A 130 -25.07 4.04 5.65
N THR A 131 -24.44 2.87 5.50
CA THR A 131 -25.05 1.56 5.75
C THR A 131 -24.85 1.13 7.20
N VAL A 132 -25.71 0.26 7.72
CA VAL A 132 -25.57 -0.30 9.06
C VAL A 132 -24.61 -1.49 9.13
N GLU A 133 -23.92 -1.80 8.03
CA GLU A 133 -22.94 -2.88 7.94
C GLU A 133 -21.54 -2.32 7.70
N GLN A 134 -20.52 -3.09 8.08
CA GLN A 134 -19.12 -2.76 7.74
C GLN A 134 -18.91 -2.81 6.22
N VAL A 135 -18.10 -1.89 5.70
CA VAL A 135 -17.68 -1.89 4.29
C VAL A 135 -16.19 -2.19 4.22
N ASP A 136 -15.86 -3.33 3.61
CA ASP A 136 -14.48 -3.74 3.35
C ASP A 136 -14.05 -3.30 1.95
N ARG A 137 -12.90 -2.62 1.88
CA ARG A 137 -12.32 -2.17 0.61
C ARG A 137 -10.94 -2.75 0.45
N THR A 138 -10.71 -3.52 -0.60
CA THR A 138 -9.38 -4.11 -0.83
C THR A 138 -8.57 -3.23 -1.76
N LEU A 139 -7.50 -2.63 -1.24
CA LEU A 139 -6.48 -1.97 -2.05
C LEU A 139 -5.44 -3.01 -2.50
N LYS A 140 -5.16 -3.05 -3.80
CA LYS A 140 -4.00 -3.75 -4.36
C LYS A 140 -2.90 -2.75 -4.69
N VAL A 141 -1.67 -3.13 -4.35
CA VAL A 141 -0.43 -2.51 -4.80
C VAL A 141 0.39 -3.52 -5.60
N ASP A 142 0.88 -3.15 -6.78
CA ASP A 142 1.71 -4.01 -7.62
C ASP A 142 2.81 -3.25 -8.38
N ASN A 143 3.76 -3.96 -8.97
CA ASN A 143 4.85 -3.35 -9.75
C ASN A 143 4.58 -3.29 -11.26
N GLY A 144 3.34 -3.51 -11.71
CA GLY A 144 2.97 -3.72 -13.10
C GLY A 144 3.38 -5.08 -13.67
N GLY A 145 3.89 -5.99 -12.83
CA GLY A 145 4.29 -7.35 -13.15
C GLY A 145 3.64 -8.37 -12.21
N SER A 146 4.42 -9.36 -11.77
CA SER A 146 3.93 -10.45 -10.91
C SER A 146 4.01 -10.16 -9.41
N VAL A 147 4.67 -9.07 -8.99
CA VAL A 147 4.82 -8.73 -7.57
C VAL A 147 3.65 -7.85 -7.17
N SER A 148 2.83 -8.33 -6.23
CA SER A 148 1.69 -7.58 -5.73
C SER A 148 1.38 -7.92 -4.29
N GLN A 149 0.88 -6.95 -3.52
CA GLN A 149 0.31 -7.13 -2.19
C GLN A 149 -1.09 -6.51 -2.12
N GLN A 150 -1.85 -6.90 -1.11
CA GLN A 150 -3.19 -6.36 -0.86
C GLN A 150 -3.34 -6.02 0.63
N ILE A 151 -4.20 -5.04 0.90
CA ILE A 151 -4.66 -4.68 2.23
C ILE A 151 -6.16 -4.44 2.21
N VAL A 152 -6.86 -4.89 3.25
CA VAL A 152 -8.28 -4.60 3.46
C VAL A 152 -8.40 -3.34 4.32
N ILE A 153 -9.22 -2.38 3.88
CA ILE A 153 -9.62 -1.24 4.68
C ILE A 153 -11.03 -1.51 5.21
N GLU A 154 -11.11 -1.77 6.51
CA GLU A 154 -12.32 -2.11 7.25
C GLU A 154 -13.00 -0.82 7.74
N GLN A 155 -14.00 -0.35 7.00
CA GLN A 155 -14.72 0.86 7.34
C GLN A 155 -15.93 0.54 8.23
N THR A 156 -15.94 1.07 9.45
CA THR A 156 -16.99 0.77 10.43
C THR A 156 -18.40 1.12 9.93
N ALA A 157 -19.40 0.40 10.44
CA ALA A 157 -20.81 0.64 10.14
C ALA A 157 -21.25 2.07 10.50
N GLY A 158 -22.12 2.62 9.67
CA GLY A 158 -22.87 3.84 9.95
C GLY A 158 -23.90 3.67 11.07
N ASP A 159 -24.44 4.78 11.57
CA ASP A 159 -25.52 4.73 12.56
C ASP A 159 -26.84 4.34 11.91
N ALA A 160 -27.66 3.56 12.61
CA ALA A 160 -29.04 3.33 12.20
C ALA A 160 -29.85 4.62 12.29
N THR A 161 -30.61 4.93 11.24
CA THR A 161 -31.47 6.10 11.12
C THR A 161 -32.89 5.67 10.80
N LEU A 162 -33.86 6.36 11.40
CA LEU A 162 -35.29 6.18 11.12
C LEU A 162 -35.98 7.53 11.26
N SER A 163 -36.74 7.92 10.24
CA SER A 163 -37.51 9.15 10.26
C SER A 163 -38.84 8.99 9.51
N LEU A 164 -39.83 9.75 9.95
CA LEU A 164 -41.15 9.83 9.33
C LEU A 164 -41.33 11.23 8.73
N SER A 165 -41.93 11.31 7.55
CA SER A 165 -42.18 12.60 6.90
C SER A 165 -43.17 13.49 7.66
N LYS A 166 -44.00 12.89 8.53
CA LYS A 166 -45.06 13.54 9.29
C LYS A 166 -45.21 12.85 10.65
N ALA A 167 -45.40 13.63 11.72
CA ALA A 167 -45.70 13.12 13.06
C ALA A 167 -47.20 12.86 13.28
N GLU A 168 -48.05 13.55 12.50
CA GLU A 168 -49.50 13.44 12.56
C GLU A 168 -50.09 13.53 11.14
N ILE A 169 -51.18 12.81 10.91
CA ILE A 169 -52.01 12.93 9.71
C ILE A 169 -53.48 13.03 10.09
N THR A 170 -54.27 13.69 9.25
CA THR A 170 -55.73 13.67 9.34
C THR A 170 -56.28 13.00 8.10
N ILE A 171 -57.04 11.92 8.27
CA ILE A 171 -57.71 11.24 7.15
C ILE A 171 -58.99 12.04 6.83
N PRO A 172 -59.22 12.45 5.57
CA PRO A 172 -60.45 13.14 5.18
C PRO A 172 -61.71 12.30 5.43
N ALA A 173 -62.85 12.95 5.64
CA ALA A 173 -64.12 12.28 5.95
C ALA A 173 -64.61 11.31 4.85
N ASP A 174 -64.16 11.51 3.60
CA ASP A 174 -64.44 10.64 2.46
C ASP A 174 -63.56 9.37 2.44
N GLY A 175 -62.62 9.23 3.38
CA GLY A 175 -61.73 8.08 3.48
C GLY A 175 -60.53 8.11 2.53
N SER A 176 -60.24 9.25 1.89
CA SER A 176 -59.09 9.38 0.99
C SER A 176 -57.76 9.06 1.69
N ALA A 177 -56.88 8.32 1.00
CA ALA A 177 -55.60 7.91 1.56
C ALA A 177 -54.68 9.11 1.82
N VAL A 178 -54.00 9.08 2.97
CA VAL A 178 -52.93 10.04 3.32
C VAL A 178 -51.66 9.26 3.60
N SER A 179 -50.57 9.61 2.90
CA SER A 179 -49.29 8.93 3.06
C SER A 179 -48.39 9.61 4.10
N VAL A 180 -47.64 8.76 4.82
CA VAL A 180 -46.45 9.08 5.62
C VAL A 180 -45.29 8.32 5.00
N ASN A 181 -44.21 9.00 4.63
CA ASN A 181 -43.02 8.35 4.10
C ASN A 181 -42.11 7.95 5.27
N VAL A 182 -41.56 6.74 5.20
CA VAL A 182 -40.52 6.25 6.10
C VAL A 182 -39.18 6.38 5.38
N THR A 183 -38.20 7.05 6.00
CA THR A 183 -36.80 7.07 5.54
C THR A 183 -35.95 6.39 6.60
N SER A 184 -35.31 5.28 6.21
CA SER A 184 -34.50 4.43 7.09
C SER A 184 -33.36 3.79 6.31
N ASN A 185 -32.18 3.66 6.92
CA ASN A 185 -31.07 2.85 6.41
C ASN A 185 -31.02 1.45 7.04
N THR A 186 -32.02 1.11 7.84
CA THR A 186 -32.18 -0.21 8.47
C THR A 186 -33.60 -0.75 8.31
N SER A 187 -33.81 -2.02 8.65
CA SER A 187 -35.11 -2.67 8.63
C SER A 187 -36.06 -2.04 9.66
N TRP A 188 -37.34 -1.92 9.31
CA TRP A 188 -38.39 -1.37 10.19
C TRP A 188 -39.67 -2.22 10.09
N THR A 189 -40.51 -2.15 11.12
CA THR A 189 -41.81 -2.83 11.20
C THR A 189 -42.90 -1.85 11.63
N VAL A 190 -44.17 -2.21 11.42
CA VAL A 190 -45.36 -1.45 11.84
C VAL A 190 -46.24 -2.34 12.70
N SER A 191 -46.81 -1.79 13.76
CA SER A 191 -47.70 -2.47 14.71
C SER A 191 -49.03 -1.73 14.87
#